data_AF-A0A800F3N4-F1
#
_entry.id   AF-A0A800F3N4-F1
#
_cell.length_a   1.000
_cell.length_b   1.000
_cell.length_c   1.000
_cell.angle_alpha   90.00
_cell.angle_beta   90.00
_cell.angle_gamma   90.00
#
_symmetry.space_group_name_H-M   'P 1'
#
loop_
_entity.id
_entity.type
_entity.pdbx_description
1 polymer ?
#
loop_
_entity_poly.entity_id
_entity_poly.type
_entity_poly.pdbx_seq_one_letter_code
_entity_poly.pdbx_strand_id
1 'polypeptide(L)'
;MSDVPMDPISIDVGGLVRKTVTSLYSHLVTRPTGRAVRMAIETQLSGTVARSLSLIDLSEVTILDFSCADEVVAKLLQRYVDDTAHEAYFVFCG
;
A
#
# COMPACT_ATOMS: atom_id res chain seq x y z
N MET A 1 -8.05 -0.51 -28.41
CA MET A 1 -7.37 -0.35 -27.10
C MET A 1 -7.07 -1.75 -26.62
N SER A 2 -5.82 -2.18 -26.73
CA SER A 2 -5.43 -3.56 -26.43
C SER A 2 -5.62 -3.83 -24.94
N ASP A 3 -6.30 -4.92 -24.63
CA ASP A 3 -6.52 -5.43 -23.29
C ASP A 3 -5.18 -5.96 -22.77
N VAL A 4 -4.39 -5.07 -22.15
CA VAL A 4 -3.14 -5.44 -21.49
C VAL A 4 -3.54 -6.15 -20.20
N PRO A 5 -3.11 -7.40 -19.98
CA PRO A 5 -3.40 -8.10 -18.74
C PRO A 5 -2.89 -7.26 -17.57
N MET A 6 -3.80 -6.74 -16.75
CA MET A 6 -3.46 -6.20 -15.44
C MET A 6 -3.39 -7.39 -14.50
N ASP A 7 -2.22 -7.65 -13.93
CA ASP A 7 -2.10 -8.60 -12.83
C ASP A 7 -2.62 -7.92 -11.56
N PRO A 8 -3.76 -8.37 -10.97
CA PRO A 8 -4.26 -7.79 -9.75
C PRO A 8 -3.43 -8.26 -8.55
N ILE A 9 -2.89 -7.30 -7.81
CA ILE A 9 -2.12 -7.55 -6.58
C ILE A 9 -3.01 -7.19 -5.39
N SER A 10 -3.33 -8.18 -4.56
CA SER A 10 -4.10 -7.96 -3.33
C SER A 10 -3.14 -7.82 -2.16
N ILE A 11 -3.26 -6.70 -1.43
CA ILE A 11 -2.42 -6.39 -0.28
C ILE A 11 -3.31 -6.24 0.96
N ASP A 12 -3.20 -7.19 1.86
CA ASP A 12 -3.80 -7.14 3.20
C ASP A 12 -2.93 -6.30 4.14
N VAL A 13 -3.38 -5.07 4.43
CA VAL A 13 -2.65 -4.16 5.33
C VAL A 13 -2.77 -4.60 6.78
N GLY A 14 -3.88 -5.22 7.18
CA GLY A 14 -4.06 -5.76 8.52
C GLY A 14 -2.98 -6.79 8.89
N GLY A 15 -2.82 -7.77 8.01
CA GLY A 15 -1.74 -8.76 8.10
C GLY A 15 -0.34 -8.14 8.09
N LEU A 16 -0.10 -7.10 7.29
CA LEU A 16 1.18 -6.39 7.25
C LEU A 16 1.46 -5.63 8.55
N VAL A 17 0.49 -4.89 9.07
CA VAL A 17 0.63 -4.16 10.34
C VAL A 17 0.92 -5.15 11.46
N ARG A 18 0.20 -6.28 11.52
CA ARG A 18 0.38 -7.30 12.56
C ARG A 18 1.76 -7.98 12.51
N LYS A 19 2.32 -8.16 11.31
CA LYS A 19 3.69 -8.69 11.14
C LYS A 19 4.76 -7.67 11.49
N THR A 20 4.45 -6.39 11.37
CA THR A 20 5.44 -5.30 11.50
C THR A 20 5.43 -4.66 12.89
N VAL A 21 4.32 -4.72 13.62
CA VAL A 21 4.15 -4.08 14.93
C VAL A 21 4.03 -5.14 16.04
N THR A 22 4.99 -5.17 16.96
CA THR A 22 5.02 -6.05 18.15
C THR A 22 4.36 -5.43 19.40
N SER A 23 3.50 -4.43 19.24
CA SER A 23 2.90 -3.64 20.33
C SER A 23 1.42 -3.96 20.55
N LEU A 24 0.97 -3.84 21.82
CA LEU A 24 -0.42 -4.00 22.29
C LEU A 24 -1.44 -3.07 21.60
N TYR A 25 -0.99 -2.08 20.83
CA TYR A 25 -1.83 -1.14 20.08
C TYR A 25 -1.82 -1.44 18.57
N SER A 26 -2.05 -2.70 18.19
CA SER A 26 -2.04 -3.18 16.80
C SER A 26 -3.03 -2.46 15.87
N HIS A 27 -4.01 -1.75 16.43
CA HIS A 27 -5.04 -1.03 15.69
C HIS A 27 -4.73 0.47 15.48
N LEU A 28 -3.67 0.98 16.10
CA LEU A 28 -3.24 2.38 15.94
C LEU A 28 -2.04 2.45 15.00
N VAL A 29 -2.31 2.86 13.76
CA VAL A 29 -1.27 2.95 12.73
C VAL A 29 -0.68 4.37 12.78
N THR A 30 0.57 4.46 13.26
CA THR A 30 1.32 5.72 13.39
C THR A 30 2.29 5.92 12.23
N ARG A 31 2.91 7.09 12.09
CA ARG A 31 3.89 7.37 11.02
C ARG A 31 4.96 6.28 10.81
N PRO A 32 5.61 5.71 11.86
CA PRO A 32 6.55 4.60 11.67
C PRO A 32 5.89 3.34 11.10
N THR A 33 4.68 3.01 11.55
CA THR A 33 3.91 1.88 11.02
C THR A 33 3.52 2.12 9.56
N GLY A 34 3.04 3.32 9.23
CA GLY A 34 2.71 3.71 7.86
C GLY A 34 3.89 3.60 6.91
N ARG A 35 5.08 4.03 7.34
CA ARG A 35 6.32 3.86 6.57
C ARG A 35 6.60 2.38 6.29
N ALA A 36 6.44 1.51 7.29
CA ALA A 36 6.73 0.10 7.14
C ALA A 36 5.71 -0.61 6.23
N VAL A 37 4.43 -0.25 6.34
CA VAL A 37 3.37 -0.69 5.42
C VAL A 37 3.68 -0.23 3.99
N ARG A 38 4.03 1.05 3.79
CA ARG A 38 4.45 1.58 2.48
C ARG A 38 5.61 0.77 1.89
N MET A 39 6.67 0.53 2.66
CA MET A 39 7.82 -0.25 2.19
C MET A 39 7.45 -1.69 1.84
N ALA A 40 6.55 -2.31 2.58
CA ALA A 40 6.06 -3.66 2.28
C ALA A 40 5.22 -3.69 0.99
N ILE A 41 4.37 -2.67 0.77
CA ILE A 41 3.64 -2.49 -0.49
C ILE A 41 4.64 -2.31 -1.64
N GLU A 42 5.57 -1.36 -1.55
CA GLU A 42 6.58 -1.09 -2.58
C GLU A 42 7.41 -2.34 -2.91
N THR A 43 7.75 -3.15 -1.89
CA THR A 43 8.47 -4.42 -2.09
C THR A 43 7.65 -5.44 -2.86
N GLN A 44 6.35 -5.56 -2.58
CA GLN A 44 5.46 -6.47 -3.31
C GLN A 44 5.21 -6.01 -4.76
N LEU A 45 5.27 -4.70 -5.00
CA LEU A 45 5.16 -4.11 -6.35
C LEU A 45 6.49 -4.12 -7.12
N SER A 46 7.60 -4.35 -6.44
CA SER A 46 8.94 -4.40 -7.04
C SER A 46 9.08 -5.71 -7.84
N GLY A 47 8.88 -5.63 -9.15
CA GLY A 47 8.91 -6.78 -10.07
C GLY A 47 7.64 -6.97 -10.90
N THR A 48 6.64 -6.11 -10.73
CA THR A 48 5.41 -6.14 -11.52
C THR A 48 5.63 -5.58 -12.94
N VAL A 49 4.81 -6.06 -13.89
CA VAL A 49 4.79 -5.68 -15.31
C VAL A 49 4.52 -4.18 -15.49
N ALA A 50 4.69 -3.66 -16.71
CA ALA A 50 4.50 -2.25 -17.10
C ALA A 50 3.17 -1.61 -16.67
N ARG A 51 2.15 -2.40 -16.28
CA ARG A 51 0.87 -1.94 -15.75
C ARG A 51 0.44 -2.83 -14.58
N SER A 52 0.06 -2.22 -13.45
CA SER A 52 -0.33 -2.95 -12.23
C SER A 52 -1.61 -2.39 -11.61
N LEU A 53 -2.47 -3.26 -11.07
CA LEU A 53 -3.63 -2.87 -10.27
C LEU A 53 -3.49 -3.45 -8.88
N SER A 54 -3.34 -2.59 -7.88
CA SER A 54 -3.14 -2.96 -6.49
C SER A 54 -4.39 -2.65 -5.67
N LEU A 55 -4.96 -3.68 -5.05
CA LEU A 55 -6.05 -3.56 -4.09
C LEU A 55 -5.47 -3.57 -2.68
N ILE A 56 -5.58 -2.45 -1.99
CA ILE A 56 -5.03 -2.22 -0.65
C ILE A 56 -6.19 -2.30 0.34
N ASP A 57 -6.27 -3.42 1.05
CA ASP A 57 -7.32 -3.71 2.02
C ASP A 57 -6.93 -3.21 3.42
N LEU A 58 -7.69 -2.24 3.90
CA LEU A 58 -7.59 -1.58 5.19
C LEU A 58 -8.70 -2.01 6.16
N SER A 59 -9.51 -3.03 5.84
CA SER A 59 -10.68 -3.45 6.65
C SER A 59 -10.33 -3.78 8.10
N GLU A 60 -9.11 -4.25 8.37
CA GLU A 60 -8.62 -4.54 9.73
C GLU A 60 -7.98 -3.32 10.43
N VAL A 61 -7.82 -2.20 9.73
CA VAL A 61 -7.26 -0.95 10.25
C VAL A 61 -8.37 -0.10 10.85
N THR A 62 -8.52 -0.15 12.17
CA THR A 62 -9.59 0.57 12.89
C THR A 62 -9.33 2.07 12.99
N ILE A 63 -8.07 2.49 13.13
CA ILE A 63 -7.68 3.90 13.25
C ILE A 63 -6.44 4.17 12.39
N LEU A 64 -6.60 5.04 11.39
CA LEU A 64 -5.52 5.56 10.57
C LEU A 64 -5.26 7.03 10.94
N ASP A 65 -4.09 7.32 11.53
CA ASP A 65 -3.73 8.70 11.82
C ASP A 65 -3.34 9.47 10.53
N PHE A 66 -3.42 10.81 10.56
CA PHE A 66 -3.11 11.64 9.39
C PHE A 66 -1.67 11.46 8.89
N SER A 67 -0.72 11.24 9.81
CA SER A 67 0.69 11.05 9.45
C SER A 67 0.97 9.69 8.80
N CYS A 68 0.16 8.68 9.10
CA CYS A 68 0.17 7.36 8.52
C CYS A 68 -0.54 7.35 7.18
N ALA A 69 -1.64 8.08 7.04
CA ALA A 69 -2.28 8.31 5.74
C ALA A 69 -1.31 9.01 4.76
N ASP A 70 -0.58 10.03 5.22
CA ASP A 70 0.46 10.69 4.43
C ASP A 70 1.56 9.70 3.99
N GLU A 71 2.03 8.84 4.90
CA GLU A 71 3.02 7.81 4.53
C GLU A 71 2.45 6.75 3.58
N VAL A 72 1.32 6.11 3.88
CA VAL A 72 0.83 4.96 3.11
C VAL A 72 0.20 5.37 1.79
N VAL A 73 -0.49 6.52 1.74
CA VAL A 73 -1.21 6.97 0.55
C VAL A 73 -0.38 8.01 -0.19
N ALA A 74 -0.08 9.16 0.43
CA ALA A 74 0.50 10.29 -0.29
C ALA A 74 1.92 9.98 -0.80
N LYS A 75 2.79 9.44 0.06
CA LYS A 75 4.16 9.11 -0.35
C LYS A 75 4.25 7.90 -1.28
N LEU A 76 3.33 6.94 -1.14
CA LEU A 76 3.22 5.84 -2.10
C LEU A 76 2.88 6.39 -3.49
N LEU A 77 1.82 7.21 -3.60
CA LEU A 77 1.45 7.82 -4.87
C LEU A 77 2.57 8.70 -5.43
N GLN A 78 3.23 9.50 -4.59
CA GLN A 78 4.35 10.34 -5.00
C GLN A 78 5.46 9.52 -5.69
N ARG A 79 5.78 8.33 -5.18
CA ARG A 79 6.80 7.45 -5.79
C ARG A 79 6.44 6.99 -7.20
N TYR A 80 5.16 6.79 -7.50
CA TYR A 80 4.69 6.32 -8.81
C TYR A 80 4.29 7.45 -9.76
N VAL A 81 4.02 8.66 -9.27
CA VAL A 81 3.83 9.84 -10.12
C VAL A 81 5.10 10.19 -10.89
N ASP A 82 6.26 10.00 -10.26
CA ASP A 82 7.57 10.26 -10.89
C ASP A 82 8.04 9.09 -11.80
N ASP A 83 7.33 7.95 -11.79
CA ASP A 83 7.70 6.73 -12.51
C ASP A 83 6.89 6.59 -13.81
N THR A 84 7.34 7.25 -14.88
CA THR A 84 6.63 7.22 -16.17
C THR A 84 6.72 5.88 -16.92
N ALA A 85 7.49 4.92 -16.40
CA ALA A 85 7.67 3.62 -17.01
C ALA A 85 6.62 2.58 -16.56
N HIS A 86 5.93 2.84 -15.45
CA HIS A 86 4.95 1.91 -14.87
C HIS A 86 3.61 2.60 -14.65
N GLU A 87 2.55 2.09 -15.27
CA GLU A 87 1.19 2.51 -14.99
C GLU A 87 0.66 1.76 -13.76
N ALA A 88 0.79 2.34 -12.58
CA ALA A 88 0.30 1.77 -11.34
C ALA A 88 -1.06 2.36 -10.94
N TYR A 89 -2.04 1.49 -10.70
CA TYR A 89 -3.38 1.83 -10.20
C TYR A 89 -3.55 1.29 -8.79
N PHE A 90 -4.12 2.11 -7.90
CA PHE A 90 -4.34 1.76 -6.49
C PHE A 90 -5.81 1.91 -6.14
N VAL A 91 -6.39 0.87 -5.53
CA VAL A 91 -7.73 0.90 -4.94
C VAL A 91 -7.58 0.64 -3.45
N PHE A 92 -7.90 1.64 -2.64
CA PHE A 92 -7.97 1.50 -1.19
C PHE A 92 -9.39 1.14 -0.81
N CYS A 93 -9.58 0.04 -0.08
CA CYS A 93 -10.87 -0.42 0.44
C CYS A 93 -10.76 -0.76 1.93
N GLY A 94 -11.87 -0.70 2.65
CA GLY A 94 -11.94 -0.96 4.09
C GLY A 94 -13.31 -0.64 4.65
#